data_AF-V8C8V7-F1
#
_entry.id   AF-V8C8V7-F1
#
_cell.length_a   1.000
_cell.length_b   1.000
_cell.length_c   1.000
_cell.angle_alpha   90.00
_cell.angle_beta   90.00
_cell.angle_gamma   90.00
#
_symmetry.space_group_name_H-M   'P 1'
#
loop_
_entity.id
_entity.type
_entity.pdbx_description
1 polymer ?
#
loop_
_entity_poly.entity_id
_entity_poly.type
_entity_poly.pdbx_seq_one_letter_code
_entity_poly.pdbx_strand_id
1 'polypeptide(L)'
;MASSEAFKDFVLERLEQCAREYLNGAFAFSALKMFGEYCVYISEFGNLESQRSKKVLFLLCDEQVFIKKYEALDEVASEYEGFFALGFPFVGAREHYILDIENLELLAKIVQSTLPYLPTPKSKNTHQSKRAKARKPNLLEQ
;
A
#
# COMPACT_ATOMS: atom_id res chain seq x y z
N MET A 1 -6.68 -18.48 -4.56
CA MET A 1 -5.87 -18.42 -5.78
C MET A 1 -5.21 -17.06 -5.81
N ALA A 2 -3.92 -17.03 -6.18
CA ALA A 2 -3.20 -15.77 -6.32
C ALA A 2 -3.94 -14.83 -7.27
N SER A 3 -4.10 -13.57 -6.84
CA SER A 3 -4.63 -12.53 -7.70
C SER A 3 -3.77 -12.40 -8.96
N SER A 4 -4.42 -12.25 -10.11
CA SER A 4 -3.79 -12.12 -11.41
C SER A 4 -3.06 -10.78 -11.53
N GLU A 5 -2.08 -10.72 -12.44
CA GLU A 5 -1.40 -9.46 -12.75
C GLU A 5 -2.36 -8.44 -13.37
N ALA A 6 -3.27 -8.89 -14.23
CA ALA A 6 -4.26 -8.05 -14.88
C ALA A 6 -5.19 -7.38 -13.86
N PHE A 7 -5.66 -8.12 -12.85
CA PHE A 7 -6.47 -7.55 -11.78
C PHE A 7 -5.70 -6.53 -10.94
N LYS A 8 -4.45 -6.86 -10.58
CA LYS A 8 -3.56 -5.91 -9.89
C LYS A 8 -3.35 -4.63 -10.71
N ASP A 9 -3.14 -4.72 -12.02
CA ASP A 9 -2.96 -3.56 -12.90
C ASP A 9 -4.26 -2.74 -13.02
N PHE A 10 -5.40 -3.40 -13.15
CA PHE A 10 -6.72 -2.76 -13.14
C PHE A 10 -6.99 -1.99 -11.84
N VAL A 11 -6.71 -2.59 -10.68
CA VAL A 11 -6.85 -1.91 -9.38
C VAL A 11 -5.94 -0.68 -9.30
N LEU A 12 -4.70 -0.77 -9.76
CA LEU A 12 -3.79 0.38 -9.78
C LEU A 12 -4.29 1.49 -10.70
N GLU A 13 -4.79 1.16 -11.89
CA GLU A 13 -5.38 2.12 -12.82
C GLU A 13 -6.54 2.88 -12.18
N ARG A 14 -7.46 2.18 -11.48
CA ARG A 14 -8.59 2.80 -10.80
C ARG A 14 -8.16 3.71 -9.66
N LEU A 15 -7.15 3.32 -8.90
CA LEU A 15 -6.59 4.15 -7.84
C LEU A 15 -5.89 5.40 -8.39
N GLU A 16 -5.15 5.27 -9.49
CA GLU A 16 -4.56 6.43 -10.17
C GLU A 16 -5.63 7.39 -10.69
N GLN A 17 -6.71 6.87 -11.27
CA GLN A 17 -7.83 7.68 -11.72
C GLN A 17 -8.50 8.41 -10.54
N CYS A 18 -8.81 7.69 -9.46
CA CYS A 18 -9.33 8.26 -8.22
C CYS A 18 -8.42 9.38 -7.68
N ALA A 19 -7.10 9.18 -7.67
CA ALA A 19 -6.17 10.20 -7.22
C ALA A 19 -6.20 11.46 -8.08
N ARG A 20 -6.27 11.32 -9.41
CA ARG A 20 -6.33 12.47 -10.32
C ARG A 20 -7.64 13.26 -10.17
N GLU A 21 -8.77 12.57 -10.07
CA GLU A 21 -10.10 13.19 -10.09
C GLU A 21 -10.52 13.74 -8.72
N TYR A 22 -10.24 13.03 -7.63
CA TYR A 22 -10.78 13.35 -6.30
C TYR A 22 -9.71 13.78 -5.29
N LEU A 23 -8.44 13.44 -5.52
CA LEU A 23 -7.35 13.67 -4.56
C LEU A 23 -6.28 14.64 -5.09
N ASN A 24 -6.60 15.44 -6.11
CA ASN A 24 -5.72 16.46 -6.71
C ASN A 24 -4.35 15.91 -7.18
N GLY A 25 -4.26 14.61 -7.49
CA GLY A 25 -3.01 13.96 -7.85
C GLY A 25 -1.98 13.89 -6.72
N ALA A 26 -2.39 14.06 -5.46
CA ALA A 26 -1.49 14.10 -4.30
C ALA A 26 -0.89 12.74 -3.92
N PHE A 27 -1.33 11.65 -4.54
CA PHE A 27 -0.92 10.30 -4.18
C PHE A 27 -0.46 9.47 -5.37
N ALA A 28 0.48 8.57 -5.12
CA ALA A 28 0.88 7.50 -6.02
C ALA A 28 0.68 6.13 -5.39
N PHE A 29 0.33 5.16 -6.23
CA PHE A 29 0.09 3.79 -5.82
C PHE A 29 1.12 2.84 -6.44
N SER A 30 1.42 1.77 -5.73
CA SER A 30 2.28 0.69 -6.25
C SER A 30 1.92 -0.62 -5.59
N ALA A 31 2.12 -1.74 -6.27
CA ALA A 31 1.87 -3.07 -5.70
C ALA A 31 3.17 -3.86 -5.55
N LEU A 32 3.32 -4.60 -4.44
CA LEU A 32 4.39 -5.59 -4.27
C LEU A 32 3.78 -6.95 -3.99
N LYS A 33 4.33 -7.98 -4.64
CA LYS A 33 3.91 -9.37 -4.43
C LYS A 33 4.48 -9.91 -3.13
N MET A 34 3.63 -10.44 -2.26
CA MET A 34 4.00 -11.08 -1.01
C MET A 34 3.18 -12.36 -0.81
N PHE A 35 3.87 -13.50 -0.64
CA PHE A 35 3.25 -14.80 -0.39
C PHE A 35 2.22 -15.26 -1.44
N GLY A 36 2.42 -14.87 -2.72
CA GLY A 36 1.52 -15.20 -3.82
C GLY A 36 0.48 -14.12 -4.13
N GLU A 37 0.18 -13.25 -3.18
CA GLU A 37 -0.80 -12.16 -3.30
C GLU A 37 -0.12 -10.78 -3.48
N TYR A 38 -0.92 -9.72 -3.70
CA TYR A 38 -0.39 -8.35 -3.82
C TYR A 38 -0.80 -7.47 -2.65
N CYS A 39 0.15 -6.71 -2.09
CA CYS A 39 -0.17 -5.56 -1.26
C CYS A 39 -0.04 -4.29 -2.08
N VAL A 40 -1.06 -3.44 -2.00
CA VAL A 40 -1.05 -2.10 -2.59
C VAL A 40 -0.57 -1.11 -1.54
N TYR A 41 0.36 -0.27 -1.96
CA TYR A 41 0.98 0.76 -1.19
C TYR A 41 0.57 2.14 -1.70
N ILE A 42 0.37 3.07 -0.78
CA ILE A 42 0.15 4.48 -1.05
C ILE A 42 1.38 5.30 -0.67
N SER A 43 1.71 6.29 -1.50
CA SER A 43 2.79 7.26 -1.29
C SER A 43 2.23 8.66 -1.49
N GLU A 44 2.57 9.60 -0.62
CA GLU A 44 2.07 10.97 -0.67
C GLU A 44 3.12 11.86 -1.36
N PHE A 45 2.71 12.61 -2.37
CA PHE A 45 3.54 13.62 -3.02
C PHE A 45 3.57 14.87 -2.14
N GLY A 46 4.73 15.15 -1.55
CA GLY A 46 4.92 16.29 -0.64
C GLY A 46 6.36 16.40 -0.17
N ASN A 47 6.56 16.98 1.02
CA ASN A 47 7.85 17.25 1.64
C ASN A 47 8.78 16.02 1.59
N LEU A 48 10.10 16.24 1.43
CA LEU A 48 11.13 15.20 1.22
C LEU A 48 11.05 13.98 2.18
N GLU A 49 10.50 14.16 3.38
CA GLU A 49 10.31 13.12 4.39
C GLU A 49 9.11 12.18 4.08
N SER A 50 8.03 12.69 3.49
CA SER A 50 6.88 11.89 3.03
C SER A 50 7.23 11.03 1.80
N GLN A 51 8.17 11.48 0.97
CA GLN A 51 8.58 10.74 -0.24
C GLN A 51 9.27 9.40 0.05
N ARG A 52 9.76 9.16 1.28
CA ARG A 52 10.48 7.91 1.62
C ARG A 52 9.62 6.80 2.19
N SER A 53 8.36 7.09 2.55
CA SER A 53 7.58 6.17 3.38
C SER A 53 6.30 5.72 2.67
N LYS A 54 6.37 4.58 1.97
CA LYS A 54 5.19 3.91 1.43
C LYS A 54 4.42 3.22 2.55
N LYS A 55 3.11 3.43 2.63
CA LYS A 55 2.22 2.79 3.61
C LYS A 55 1.39 1.71 2.93
N VAL A 56 1.14 0.58 3.59
CA VAL A 56 0.25 -0.48 3.06
C VAL A 56 -1.19 0.00 3.19
N LEU A 57 -1.92 0.02 2.07
CA LEU A 57 -3.31 0.48 2.02
C LEU A 57 -4.28 -0.69 1.81
N PHE A 58 -4.05 -1.51 0.77
CA PHE A 58 -4.93 -2.63 0.44
C PHE A 58 -4.18 -3.95 0.31
N LEU A 59 -4.93 -5.04 0.46
CA LEU A 59 -4.51 -6.39 0.14
C LEU A 59 -5.39 -6.93 -0.99
N LEU A 60 -4.78 -7.46 -2.04
CA LEU A 60 -5.46 -8.07 -3.16
C LEU A 60 -5.34 -9.58 -2.99
N CYS A 61 -6.47 -10.24 -2.79
CA CYS A 61 -6.54 -11.69 -2.67
C CYS A 61 -7.76 -12.20 -3.42
N ASP A 62 -7.65 -13.34 -4.10
CA ASP A 62 -8.78 -13.98 -4.79
C ASP A 62 -9.56 -13.03 -5.73
N GLU A 63 -8.86 -12.14 -6.45
CA GLU A 63 -9.49 -11.13 -7.34
C GLU A 63 -10.42 -10.15 -6.60
N GLN A 64 -10.16 -9.92 -5.31
CA GLN A 64 -10.88 -8.98 -4.47
C GLN A 64 -9.91 -8.02 -3.78
N VAL A 65 -10.40 -6.81 -3.47
CA VAL A 65 -9.64 -5.79 -2.76
C VAL A 65 -10.12 -5.72 -1.32
N PHE A 66 -9.20 -5.97 -0.39
CA PHE A 66 -9.44 -5.96 1.04
C PHE A 66 -8.81 -4.73 1.70
N ILE A 67 -9.54 -4.13 2.63
CA ILE A 67 -9.02 -3.17 3.60
C ILE A 67 -9.28 -3.68 5.02
N LYS A 68 -8.30 -3.47 5.90
CA LYS A 68 -8.48 -3.75 7.32
C LYS A 68 -9.59 -2.86 7.87
N LYS A 69 -10.40 -3.37 8.80
CA LYS A 69 -11.40 -2.56 9.50
C LYS A 69 -10.71 -1.51 10.38
N TYR A 70 -11.15 -0.26 10.26
CA TYR A 70 -10.78 0.87 11.10
C TYR A 70 -12.06 1.55 11.55
N GLU A 71 -12.11 2.06 12.79
CA GLU A 71 -13.26 2.84 13.29
C GLU A 71 -13.55 4.06 12.40
N ALA A 72 -12.52 4.66 11.80
CA ALA A 72 -12.65 5.76 10.85
C ALA A 72 -13.36 5.39 9.54
N LEU A 73 -13.58 4.10 9.27
CA LEU A 73 -14.36 3.65 8.11
C LEU A 73 -15.83 3.43 8.44
N ASP A 74 -16.24 3.48 9.70
CA ASP A 74 -17.63 3.19 10.08
C ASP A 74 -18.60 4.24 9.52
N GLU A 75 -18.21 5.51 9.51
CA GLU A 75 -18.98 6.60 8.87
C GLU A 75 -19.11 6.37 7.35
N VAL A 76 -18.00 6.00 6.70
CA VAL A 76 -18.00 5.73 5.25
C VAL A 76 -18.84 4.49 4.93
N ALA A 77 -18.76 3.45 5.76
CA ALA A 77 -19.55 2.24 5.60
C ALA A 77 -21.06 2.50 5.79
N SER A 78 -21.43 3.40 6.70
CA SER A 78 -22.82 3.82 6.88
C SER A 78 -23.32 4.67 5.73
N GLU A 79 -22.48 5.55 5.16
CA GLU A 79 -22.87 6.42 4.04
C GLU A 79 -23.02 5.62 2.73
N TYR A 80 -22.19 4.60 2.53
CA TYR A 80 -22.19 3.74 1.35
C TYR A 80 -22.68 2.32 1.69
N GLU A 81 -23.79 2.24 2.42
CA GLU A 81 -24.42 0.96 2.74
C GLU A 81 -24.66 0.14 1.46
N GLY A 82 -24.29 -1.14 1.50
CA GLY A 82 -24.40 -2.05 0.35
C GLY A 82 -23.18 -2.09 -0.58
N PHE A 83 -22.24 -1.14 -0.48
CA PHE A 83 -20.95 -1.19 -1.20
C PHE A 83 -19.82 -1.86 -0.41
N PHE A 84 -20.06 -2.15 0.87
CA PHE A 84 -19.13 -2.87 1.73
C PHE A 84 -19.61 -4.31 1.92
N ALA A 85 -18.79 -5.26 1.48
CA ALA A 85 -18.94 -6.65 1.87
C ALA A 85 -17.92 -7.02 2.95
N LEU A 86 -18.22 -8.08 3.71
CA LEU A 86 -17.32 -8.64 4.72
C LEU A 86 -16.68 -9.91 4.22
N GLY A 87 -15.39 -10.09 4.52
CA GLY A 87 -14.69 -11.32 4.17
C GLY A 87 -13.35 -11.46 4.86
N PHE A 88 -12.70 -12.59 4.61
CA PHE A 88 -11.39 -12.91 5.16
C PHE A 88 -10.41 -13.06 4.00
N PRO A 89 -9.33 -12.28 3.94
CA PRO A 89 -8.41 -12.32 2.81
C PRO A 89 -7.66 -13.66 2.73
N PHE A 90 -7.47 -14.37 3.83
CA PHE A 90 -6.86 -15.69 3.84
C PHE A 90 -7.25 -16.45 5.11
N VAL A 91 -6.99 -17.75 5.15
CA VAL A 91 -7.31 -18.61 6.29
C VAL A 91 -6.56 -18.13 7.54
N GLY A 92 -7.31 -17.87 8.61
CA GLY A 92 -6.76 -17.36 9.89
C GLY A 92 -6.55 -15.84 9.93
N ALA A 93 -6.92 -15.11 8.87
CA ALA A 93 -6.96 -13.65 8.90
C ALA A 93 -8.09 -13.13 9.80
N ARG A 94 -8.01 -11.85 10.15
CA ARG A 94 -9.15 -11.12 10.72
C ARG A 94 -10.10 -10.70 9.60
N GLU A 95 -11.37 -10.50 9.96
CA GLU A 95 -12.38 -10.04 9.02
C GLU A 95 -12.05 -8.61 8.53
N HIS A 96 -12.05 -8.44 7.22
CA HIS A 96 -11.77 -7.20 6.51
C HIS A 96 -13.00 -6.75 5.73
N TYR A 97 -13.00 -5.50 5.28
CA TYR A 97 -13.95 -5.06 4.27
C TYR A 97 -13.44 -5.44 2.89
N ILE A 98 -14.34 -5.95 2.05
CA ILE A 98 -14.16 -6.10 0.61
C ILE A 98 -14.71 -4.85 -0.04
N LEU A 99 -13.89 -4.22 -0.88
CA LEU A 99 -14.21 -2.95 -1.53
C LEU A 99 -14.58 -3.17 -2.99
N ASP A 100 -15.61 -2.45 -3.42
CA ASP A 100 -15.83 -2.18 -4.83
C ASP A 100 -14.89 -1.04 -5.28
N ILE A 101 -14.02 -1.34 -6.24
CA ILE A 101 -13.03 -0.42 -6.78
C ILE A 101 -13.57 0.45 -7.92
N GLU A 102 -14.79 0.18 -8.40
CA GLU A 102 -15.37 0.94 -9.52
C GLU A 102 -15.94 2.28 -9.06
N ASN A 103 -16.32 2.39 -7.78
CA ASN A 103 -16.79 3.64 -7.19
C ASN A 103 -15.63 4.53 -6.74
N LEU A 104 -15.18 5.42 -7.63
CA LEU A 104 -14.02 6.29 -7.39
C LEU A 104 -14.22 7.29 -6.25
N GLU A 105 -15.45 7.75 -6.02
CA GLU A 105 -15.79 8.66 -4.91
C GLU A 105 -15.66 7.93 -3.57
N LEU A 106 -16.20 6.72 -3.48
CA LEU A 106 -16.02 5.85 -2.31
C LEU A 106 -14.55 5.56 -2.06
N LEU A 107 -13.78 5.22 -3.11
CA LEU A 107 -12.33 5.00 -2.99
C LEU A 107 -11.62 6.22 -2.42
N ALA A 108 -11.97 7.43 -2.88
CA ALA A 108 -11.36 8.66 -2.39
C ALA A 108 -11.62 8.86 -0.90
N LYS A 109 -12.86 8.67 -0.45
CA LYS A 109 -13.23 8.74 0.97
C LYS A 109 -12.50 7.69 1.80
N ILE A 110 -12.44 6.45 1.34
CA ILE A 110 -11.70 5.38 2.01
C ILE A 110 -10.21 5.75 2.17
N VAL A 111 -9.57 6.25 1.10
CA VAL A 111 -8.16 6.66 1.15
C VAL A 111 -7.97 7.75 2.19
N GLN A 112 -8.78 8.82 2.15
CA GLN A 112 -8.66 9.95 3.07
C GLN A 112 -8.90 9.54 4.54
N SER A 113 -9.93 8.73 4.81
CA SER A 113 -10.25 8.28 6.17
C SER A 113 -9.21 7.29 6.73
N THR A 114 -8.58 6.49 5.87
CA THR A 114 -7.65 5.44 6.32
C THR A 114 -6.22 5.96 6.52
N LEU A 115 -5.77 6.89 5.67
CA LEU A 115 -4.38 7.32 5.59
C LEU A 115 -3.74 7.76 6.93
N PRO A 116 -4.45 8.46 7.85
CA PRO A 116 -3.90 8.86 9.15
C PRO A 116 -3.57 7.67 10.07
N TYR A 117 -4.23 6.53 9.88
CA TYR A 117 -4.10 5.34 10.73
C TYR A 117 -3.11 4.30 10.19
N LEU A 118 -2.61 4.52 8.96
CA LEU A 118 -1.67 3.60 8.35
C LEU A 118 -0.29 3.72 9.01
N PRO A 119 0.33 2.59 9.43
CA PRO A 119 1.62 2.63 10.10
C PRO A 119 2.69 3.15 9.14
N THR A 120 3.49 4.11 9.61
CA THR A 120 4.68 4.55 8.88
C THR A 120 5.77 3.50 9.03
N PRO A 121 6.40 3.04 7.93
CA PRO A 121 7.53 2.13 8.03
C PRO A 121 8.66 2.81 8.78
N LYS A 122 9.17 2.16 9.83
CA LYS A 122 10.35 2.64 10.56
C LYS A 122 11.52 2.73 9.58
N SER A 123 12.19 3.88 9.53
CA SER A 123 13.41 4.05 8.76
C SER A 123 14.38 2.91 9.07
N LYS A 124 14.72 2.11 8.05
CA LYS A 124 15.82 1.15 8.17
C LYS A 124 17.10 1.97 8.19
N ASN A 125 17.69 2.13 9.38
CA ASN A 125 19.09 2.52 9.48
C ASN A 125 19.89 1.50 8.68
N THR A 126 20.41 1.92 7.52
CA THR A 126 21.33 1.13 6.73
C THR A 126 22.51 0.81 7.63
N HIS A 127 22.57 -0.43 8.11
CA HIS A 127 23.75 -0.95 8.78
C HIS A 127 24.85 -0.95 7.71
N GLN A 128 25.65 0.12 7.64
CA GLN A 128 26.81 0.19 6.77
C GLN A 128 27.68 -1.01 7.12
N SER A 129 27.68 -2.03 6.27
CA SER A 129 28.64 -3.12 6.37
C SER A 129 30.02 -2.49 6.23
N LYS A 130 30.75 -2.35 7.33
CA LYS A 130 32.17 -1.97 7.32
C LYS A 130 32.95 -3.06 6.59
N ARG A 131 33.03 -2.99 5.26
CA ARG A 131 34.07 -3.69 4.49
C ARG A 131 35.36 -2.88 4.62
N ALA A 132 35.99 -2.95 5.80
CA ALA A 132 37.39 -2.65 5.95
C ALA A 132 38.17 -3.95 5.73
N LYS A 133 38.71 -4.17 4.52
CA LYS A 133 39.84 -5.08 4.33
C LYS A 133 41.00 -4.28 3.77
N ALA A 134 42.03 -4.19 4.60
CA ALA A 134 43.26 -3.45 4.43
C ALA A 134 43.94 -3.74 3.09
N ARG A 135 44.29 -2.68 2.35
CA ARG A 135 45.40 -2.71 1.39
C ARG A 135 46.67 -2.50 2.21
N LYS A 136 47.51 -3.52 2.36
CA LYS A 136 48.89 -3.32 2.83
C LYS A 136 49.66 -2.57 1.74
N PRO A 137 50.39 -1.48 2.05
CA PRO A 137 51.38 -0.94 1.14
C PRO A 137 52.57 -1.89 1.15
N ASN A 138 52.97 -2.43 -0.01
CA ASN A 138 54.27 -3.07 -0.14
C ASN A 138 55.24 -2.04 -0.70
N LEU A 139 56.25 -1.70 0.10
CA LEU A 139 57.34 -0.82 -0.24
C LEU A 139 58.59 -1.70 -0.44
N LEU A 140 59.24 -1.50 -1.60
CA LEU A 140 60.63 -1.78 -1.96
C LEU A 140 61.10 -3.22 -2.21
N GLU A 141 61.79 -3.32 -3.35
CA GLU A 141 62.96 -4.12 -3.77
C GLU A 141 62.66 -4.62 -5.20
N GLN A 142 63.27 -4.09 -6.27
CA GLN A 142 64.70 -3.83 -6.52
C GLN A 142 64.91 -2.59 -7.40
#